data_AF-G4TXW7-F1
#
_entry.id   AF-G4TXW7-F1
#
_cell.length_a   1.000
_cell.length_b   1.000
_cell.length_c   1.000
_cell.angle_alpha   90.00
_cell.angle_beta   90.00
_cell.angle_gamma   90.00
#
_symmetry.space_group_name_H-M   'P 1'
#
loop_
_entity.id
_entity.type
_entity.pdbx_description
1 polymer ?
#
loop_
_entity_poly.entity_id
_entity_poly.type
_entity_poly.pdbx_seq_one_letter_code
_entity_poly.pdbx_strand_id
1 'polypeptide(L)'
;MAPKWDDGTSNEPIPTLPPDLHDIQANVSSLFYFTDDMAEGLSAALDHRLPRISKMGVTASSTPFVTGRPFTFYHKGAFHSSGAFGVALCNHERPEIKVNLSNLFKIGEDYTITSASSNLIYTINEQPAADVLMKIVTSRTRPVETAEPEKVYLGVLDGQEIQRVLSVSAGSPSRGALLLDAETAPRVGQTVAFLTSVQSPSLVPSTLDSSSIQIEAMCLSPEESQTQLPAEEMAQDVVLQNRFQIATDNGFAVDSGHGLWHCKIPGTTASFKLGITTEQKTTASER
;
A
#
# COMPACT_ATOMS: atom_id res chain seq x y z
N MET A 1 -1.69 -30.53 -26.46
CA MET A 1 -2.87 -30.99 -25.69
C MET A 1 -2.84 -30.21 -24.39
N ALA A 2 -3.68 -29.18 -24.26
CA ALA A 2 -3.64 -28.24 -23.15
C ALA A 2 -4.22 -28.88 -21.87
N PRO A 3 -3.66 -28.62 -20.67
CA PRO A 3 -4.24 -29.13 -19.45
C PRO A 3 -5.45 -28.28 -19.02
N LYS A 4 -6.53 -28.98 -18.67
CA LYS A 4 -7.68 -28.46 -17.94
C LYS A 4 -7.27 -28.22 -16.49
N TRP A 5 -7.68 -27.07 -15.95
CA TRP A 5 -7.55 -26.73 -14.55
C TRP A 5 -8.93 -26.85 -13.91
N ASP A 6 -9.06 -27.75 -12.93
CA ASP A 6 -10.05 -27.63 -11.87
C ASP A 6 -9.58 -28.41 -10.62
N ASP A 7 -9.99 -27.91 -9.46
CA ASP A 7 -9.83 -28.43 -8.09
C ASP A 7 -8.54 -28.03 -7.31
N GLY A 8 -8.28 -26.72 -7.22
CA GLY A 8 -8.31 -26.01 -5.93
C GLY A 8 -7.31 -26.31 -4.81
N THR A 9 -6.23 -27.07 -5.01
CA THR A 9 -5.07 -27.08 -4.09
C THR A 9 -3.77 -27.01 -4.88
N SER A 10 -3.27 -25.81 -5.16
CA SER A 10 -1.92 -25.64 -5.69
C SER A 10 -0.92 -26.10 -4.62
N ASN A 11 -0.18 -27.16 -4.96
CA ASN A 11 0.89 -27.75 -4.16
C ASN A 11 2.17 -26.89 -4.25
N GLU A 12 2.01 -25.56 -4.22
CA GLU A 12 3.17 -24.66 -4.21
C GLU A 12 3.84 -24.72 -2.84
N PRO A 13 5.18 -24.85 -2.80
CA PRO A 13 5.89 -24.88 -1.53
C PRO A 13 5.65 -23.58 -0.79
N ILE A 14 5.17 -23.68 0.46
CA ILE A 14 4.93 -22.53 1.32
C ILE A 14 6.22 -21.68 1.36
N PRO A 15 6.15 -20.38 1.00
CA PRO A 15 7.32 -19.52 1.01
C PRO A 15 8.02 -19.50 2.37
N THR A 16 9.36 -19.50 2.34
CA THR A 16 10.20 -19.49 3.55
C THR A 16 10.40 -18.08 4.06
N LEU A 17 10.39 -17.89 5.38
CA LEU A 17 10.74 -16.60 5.98
C LEU A 17 12.25 -16.30 5.80
N PRO A 18 12.64 -15.02 5.88
CA PRO A 18 14.03 -14.64 6.04
C PRO A 18 14.67 -15.37 7.24
N PRO A 19 15.93 -15.83 7.15
CA PRO A 19 16.60 -16.57 8.21
C PRO A 19 16.59 -15.85 9.57
N ASP A 20 16.75 -14.52 9.54
CA ASP A 20 16.76 -13.67 10.74
C ASP A 20 15.42 -13.65 11.50
N LEU A 21 14.31 -14.08 10.86
CA LEU A 21 12.99 -14.16 11.50
C LEU A 21 12.67 -15.56 12.05
N HIS A 22 13.42 -16.60 11.69
CA HIS A 22 13.10 -17.98 12.08
C HIS A 22 13.09 -18.17 13.60
N ASP A 23 14.10 -17.64 14.28
CA ASP A 23 14.27 -17.87 15.73
C ASP A 23 13.39 -16.95 16.59
N ILE A 24 12.94 -15.82 16.03
CA ILE A 24 12.17 -14.80 16.76
C ILE A 24 10.69 -14.78 16.41
N GLN A 25 10.23 -15.62 15.48
CA GLN A 25 8.87 -15.62 14.91
C GLN A 25 7.77 -15.55 15.98
N ALA A 26 7.92 -16.32 17.07
CA ALA A 26 6.93 -16.39 18.15
C ALA A 26 6.79 -15.07 18.95
N ASN A 27 7.82 -14.23 18.94
CA ASN A 27 7.89 -13.00 19.74
C ASN A 27 7.60 -11.75 18.89
N VAL A 28 7.62 -11.84 17.57
CA VAL A 28 7.37 -10.70 16.69
C VAL A 28 5.92 -10.23 16.86
N SER A 29 5.75 -9.00 17.33
CA SER A 29 4.43 -8.36 17.38
C SER A 29 4.18 -7.52 16.13
N SER A 30 5.21 -6.98 15.48
CA SER A 30 5.09 -6.18 14.27
C SER A 30 6.36 -6.12 13.44
N LEU A 31 6.20 -5.81 12.15
CA LEU A 31 7.29 -5.69 11.19
C LEU A 31 7.18 -4.38 10.41
N PHE A 32 8.26 -3.61 10.39
CA PHE A 32 8.46 -2.52 9.46
C PHE A 32 9.62 -2.85 8.52
N TYR A 33 9.42 -2.84 7.21
CA TYR A 33 10.44 -3.29 6.26
C TYR A 33 10.48 -2.47 4.98
N PHE A 34 11.61 -2.54 4.30
CA PHE A 34 11.83 -2.04 2.96
C PHE A 34 12.16 -3.21 2.03
N THR A 35 11.72 -3.11 0.78
CA THR A 35 11.90 -4.16 -0.22
C THR A 35 12.15 -3.55 -1.60
N ASP A 36 12.73 -4.33 -2.51
CA ASP A 36 12.73 -4.02 -3.94
C ASP A 36 11.34 -4.26 -4.56
N ASP A 37 11.24 -4.17 -5.88
CA ASP A 37 10.02 -4.40 -6.64
C ASP A 37 9.58 -5.88 -6.73
N MET A 38 10.32 -6.80 -6.10
CA MET A 38 10.06 -8.26 -6.11
C MET A 38 9.60 -8.75 -4.73
N ALA A 39 8.61 -8.04 -4.17
CA ALA A 39 8.15 -8.24 -2.80
C ALA A 39 7.17 -9.41 -2.60
N GLU A 40 6.74 -10.08 -3.67
CA GLU A 40 5.64 -11.05 -3.66
C GLU A 40 5.99 -12.28 -2.81
N GLY A 41 7.19 -12.84 -3.02
CA GLY A 41 7.65 -13.99 -2.26
C GLY A 41 7.78 -13.71 -0.76
N LEU A 42 8.26 -12.51 -0.41
CA LEU A 42 8.33 -12.07 0.98
C LEU A 42 6.93 -11.84 1.57
N SER A 43 6.05 -11.16 0.84
CA SER A 43 4.68 -10.87 1.25
C SER A 43 3.91 -12.16 1.52
N ALA A 44 3.99 -13.13 0.63
CA ALA A 44 3.37 -14.44 0.81
C ALA A 44 3.96 -15.22 2.01
N ALA A 45 5.28 -15.15 2.22
CA ALA A 45 5.92 -15.76 3.40
C ALA A 45 5.42 -15.12 4.71
N LEU A 46 5.36 -13.78 4.75
CA LEU A 46 4.91 -13.02 5.90
C LEU A 46 3.42 -13.27 6.20
N ASP A 47 2.57 -13.31 5.19
CA ASP A 47 1.13 -13.59 5.37
C ASP A 47 0.90 -15.02 5.86
N HIS A 48 1.59 -16.00 5.28
CA HIS A 48 1.39 -17.39 5.67
C HIS A 48 1.98 -17.70 7.05
N ARG A 49 3.15 -17.17 7.38
CA ARG A 49 3.89 -17.55 8.60
C ARG A 49 3.67 -16.59 9.76
N LEU A 50 3.32 -15.34 9.48
CA LEU A 50 3.08 -14.28 10.47
C LEU A 50 1.70 -13.61 10.29
N PRO A 51 0.58 -14.36 10.18
CA PRO A 51 -0.73 -13.79 9.81
C PRO A 51 -1.33 -12.84 10.85
N ARG A 52 -0.80 -12.81 12.08
CA ARG A 52 -1.41 -12.08 13.21
C ARG A 52 -0.62 -10.84 13.63
N ILE A 53 0.49 -10.53 12.96
CA ILE A 53 1.32 -9.37 13.29
C ILE A 53 0.95 -8.19 12.40
N SER A 54 1.08 -6.97 12.92
CA SER A 54 0.96 -5.75 12.13
C SER A 54 2.17 -5.61 11.22
N LYS A 55 1.97 -5.30 9.93
CA LYS A 55 3.06 -5.19 8.96
C LYS A 55 2.95 -3.87 8.22
N MET A 56 4.07 -3.18 8.02
CA MET A 56 4.17 -2.07 7.08
C MET A 56 5.46 -2.24 6.27
N GLY A 57 5.31 -2.44 4.97
CA GLY A 57 6.39 -2.50 4.00
C GLY A 57 6.44 -1.22 3.18
N VAL A 58 7.62 -0.81 2.76
CA VAL A 58 7.79 0.26 1.77
C VAL A 58 8.64 -0.28 0.63
N THR A 59 8.13 -0.18 -0.61
CA THR A 59 8.95 -0.49 -1.77
C THR A 59 9.89 0.67 -1.99
N ALA A 60 11.19 0.38 -2.01
CA ALA A 60 12.23 1.40 -2.13
C ALA A 60 12.16 2.08 -3.50
N SER A 61 12.61 3.33 -3.56
CA SER A 61 12.66 4.06 -4.83
C SER A 61 13.76 3.55 -5.75
N SER A 62 13.49 3.65 -7.05
CA SER A 62 14.42 3.23 -8.08
C SER A 62 15.63 4.16 -8.12
N THR A 63 16.84 3.60 -8.13
CA THR A 63 18.11 4.38 -8.15
C THR A 63 18.98 4.24 -9.42
N PRO A 64 18.47 3.83 -10.62
CA PRO A 64 19.34 3.46 -11.74
C PRO A 64 20.18 4.64 -12.24
N PHE A 65 19.65 5.86 -12.17
CA PHE A 65 20.34 7.06 -12.65
C PHE A 65 21.29 7.69 -11.62
N VAL A 66 21.14 7.36 -10.32
CA VAL A 66 21.97 7.92 -9.25
C VAL A 66 23.13 6.99 -8.90
N THR A 67 22.86 5.68 -8.81
CA THR A 67 23.85 4.69 -8.34
C THR A 67 24.20 3.64 -9.39
N GLY A 68 23.55 3.65 -10.56
CA GLY A 68 23.69 2.60 -11.58
C GLY A 68 23.00 1.28 -11.23
N ARG A 69 22.19 1.24 -10.16
CA ARG A 69 21.50 0.04 -9.65
C ARG A 69 19.98 0.23 -9.68
N PRO A 70 19.19 -0.82 -10.00
CA PRO A 70 17.73 -0.74 -9.97
C PRO A 70 17.22 -0.22 -8.62
N PHE A 71 17.70 -0.83 -7.53
CA PHE A 71 17.52 -0.37 -6.16
C PHE A 71 18.89 -0.31 -5.45
N THR A 72 18.97 0.46 -4.36
CA THR A 72 20.19 0.53 -3.55
C THR A 72 19.85 0.36 -2.08
N PHE A 73 20.27 -0.76 -1.52
CA PHE A 73 20.24 -1.02 -0.08
C PHE A 73 21.64 -1.00 0.48
N TYR A 74 21.80 -0.48 1.70
CA TYR A 74 23.07 -0.51 2.41
C TYR A 74 22.90 -1.24 3.74
N HIS A 75 23.63 -2.35 3.89
CA HIS A 75 23.55 -3.17 5.09
C HIS A 75 24.92 -3.79 5.39
N LYS A 76 25.34 -3.74 6.67
CA LYS A 76 26.60 -4.33 7.17
C LYS A 76 27.83 -3.99 6.31
N GLY A 77 27.93 -2.74 5.83
CA GLY A 77 29.10 -2.29 5.06
C GLY A 77 29.06 -2.60 3.57
N ALA A 78 27.98 -3.19 3.05
CA ALA A 78 27.85 -3.57 1.65
C ALA A 78 26.60 -2.95 1.01
N PHE A 79 26.70 -2.68 -0.30
CA PHE A 79 25.58 -2.28 -1.13
C PHE A 79 24.93 -3.49 -1.81
N HIS A 80 23.60 -3.53 -1.79
CA HIS A 80 22.80 -4.57 -2.43
C HIS A 80 21.83 -3.93 -3.43
N SER A 81 21.53 -4.65 -4.51
CA SER A 81 20.63 -4.19 -5.58
C SER A 81 19.24 -4.80 -5.54
N SER A 82 19.02 -5.75 -4.63
CA SER A 82 17.79 -6.51 -4.48
C SER A 82 17.67 -7.04 -3.04
N GLY A 83 16.48 -7.51 -2.70
CA GLY A 83 16.13 -8.07 -1.40
C GLY A 83 15.33 -7.10 -0.52
N ALA A 84 15.27 -7.44 0.76
CA ALA A 84 14.53 -6.69 1.76
C ALA A 84 15.33 -6.58 3.06
N PHE A 85 15.07 -5.52 3.82
CA PHE A 85 15.59 -5.32 5.16
C PHE A 85 14.54 -4.64 6.02
N GLY A 86 14.59 -4.83 7.32
CA GLY A 86 13.56 -4.27 8.19
C GLY A 86 13.87 -4.44 9.66
N VAL A 87 12.93 -3.98 10.47
CA VAL A 87 12.97 -4.05 11.91
C VAL A 87 11.74 -4.81 12.39
N ALA A 88 11.98 -5.87 13.14
CA ALA A 88 10.94 -6.60 13.85
C ALA A 88 10.85 -6.08 15.28
N LEU A 89 9.64 -5.67 15.70
CA LEU A 89 9.35 -5.34 17.08
C LEU A 89 8.89 -6.62 17.78
N CYS A 90 9.55 -6.94 18.90
CA CYS A 90 9.28 -8.15 19.65
C CYS A 90 8.67 -7.82 21.01
N ASN A 91 7.65 -8.58 21.43
CA ASN A 91 6.98 -8.42 22.72
C ASN A 91 6.49 -6.98 23.02
N HIS A 92 6.20 -6.23 21.97
CA HIS A 92 5.75 -4.84 22.06
C HIS A 92 4.23 -4.76 21.85
N GLU A 93 3.58 -3.75 22.42
CA GLU A 93 2.19 -3.43 22.07
C GLU A 93 2.06 -3.24 20.55
N ARG A 94 0.96 -3.74 19.98
CA ARG A 94 0.76 -3.65 18.53
C ARG A 94 0.65 -2.17 18.13
N PRO A 95 1.47 -1.71 17.17
CA PRO A 95 1.39 -0.39 16.63
C PRO A 95 0.08 -0.22 15.89
N GLU A 96 -0.44 0.99 15.95
CA GLU A 96 -1.60 1.41 15.20
C GLU A 96 -1.16 1.69 13.75
N ILE A 97 -1.70 0.92 12.80
CA ILE A 97 -1.50 1.15 11.37
C ILE A 97 -2.75 1.83 10.82
N LYS A 98 -2.57 3.00 10.20
CA LYS A 98 -3.67 3.70 9.49
C LYS A 98 -3.25 4.06 8.08
N VAL A 99 -4.13 3.77 7.13
CA VAL A 99 -4.01 4.25 5.76
C VAL A 99 -4.94 5.44 5.59
N ASN A 100 -4.41 6.56 5.13
CA ASN A 100 -5.17 7.74 4.76
C ASN A 100 -5.43 7.73 3.25
N LEU A 101 -6.70 7.74 2.89
CA LEU A 101 -7.22 7.76 1.53
C LEU A 101 -7.98 9.07 1.24
N SER A 102 -7.69 10.15 1.97
CA SER A 102 -8.46 11.41 1.90
C SER A 102 -8.45 12.09 0.54
N ASN A 103 -7.50 11.76 -0.33
CA ASN A 103 -7.43 12.25 -1.71
C ASN A 103 -8.38 11.49 -2.65
N LEU A 104 -8.97 10.38 -2.19
CA LEU A 104 -9.90 9.55 -2.95
C LEU A 104 -11.34 9.82 -2.54
N PHE A 105 -12.22 9.85 -3.55
CA PHE A 105 -13.65 10.02 -3.33
C PHE A 105 -14.44 9.04 -4.17
N LYS A 106 -15.54 8.57 -3.59
CA LYS A 106 -16.43 7.59 -4.19
C LYS A 106 -17.17 8.17 -5.39
N ILE A 107 -17.30 7.34 -6.42
CA ILE A 107 -17.96 7.64 -7.68
C ILE A 107 -19.05 6.59 -7.91
N GLY A 108 -20.31 7.03 -7.95
CA GLY A 108 -21.45 6.12 -8.02
C GLY A 108 -21.85 5.53 -6.66
N GLU A 109 -22.54 4.39 -6.70
CA GLU A 109 -23.09 3.71 -5.53
C GLU A 109 -22.15 2.61 -5.00
N ASP A 110 -22.60 1.84 -4.01
CA ASP A 110 -21.93 0.59 -3.62
C ASP A 110 -22.38 -0.54 -4.55
N TYR A 111 -21.43 -1.37 -4.94
CA TYR A 111 -21.67 -2.48 -5.85
C TYR A 111 -21.21 -3.80 -5.25
N THR A 112 -21.82 -4.91 -5.67
CA THR A 112 -21.44 -6.25 -5.25
C THR A 112 -20.76 -6.99 -6.41
N ILE A 113 -19.60 -7.57 -6.15
CA ILE A 113 -18.94 -8.44 -7.15
C ILE A 113 -19.74 -9.72 -7.29
N THR A 114 -20.13 -10.03 -8.53
CA THR A 114 -20.93 -11.23 -8.85
C THR A 114 -20.12 -12.28 -9.61
N SER A 115 -19.06 -11.88 -10.32
CA SER A 115 -18.12 -12.80 -10.95
C SER A 115 -16.74 -12.18 -11.09
N ALA A 116 -15.71 -12.91 -10.66
CA ALA A 116 -14.31 -12.53 -10.75
C ALA A 116 -13.43 -13.78 -10.85
N SER A 117 -12.27 -13.66 -11.50
CA SER A 117 -11.24 -14.71 -11.53
C SER A 117 -9.87 -14.07 -11.69
N SER A 118 -8.88 -14.58 -10.95
CA SER A 118 -7.55 -13.96 -10.89
C SER A 118 -7.68 -12.48 -10.51
N ASN A 119 -7.08 -11.56 -11.25
CA ASN A 119 -7.18 -10.11 -11.12
C ASN A 119 -8.25 -9.45 -12.02
N LEU A 120 -9.15 -10.24 -12.60
CA LEU A 120 -10.24 -9.77 -13.46
C LEU A 120 -11.58 -9.80 -12.72
N ILE A 121 -12.35 -8.72 -12.86
CA ILE A 121 -13.77 -8.67 -12.50
C ILE A 121 -14.60 -8.72 -13.80
N TYR A 122 -15.42 -9.76 -13.94
CA TYR A 122 -16.30 -9.91 -15.10
C TYR A 122 -17.63 -9.20 -14.89
N THR A 123 -18.26 -9.41 -13.72
CA THR A 123 -19.58 -8.85 -13.45
C THR A 123 -19.71 -8.24 -12.06
N ILE A 124 -20.43 -7.13 -12.01
CA ILE A 124 -20.76 -6.35 -10.82
C ILE A 124 -22.27 -6.09 -10.85
N ASN A 125 -22.98 -6.42 -9.77
CA ASN A 125 -24.46 -6.41 -9.72
C ASN A 125 -25.09 -7.09 -10.95
N GLU A 126 -24.56 -8.27 -11.33
CA GLU A 126 -25.00 -9.06 -12.48
C GLU A 126 -24.85 -8.38 -13.86
N GLN A 127 -24.17 -7.24 -13.93
CA GLN A 127 -23.87 -6.52 -15.17
C GLN A 127 -22.38 -6.61 -15.52
N PRO A 128 -21.98 -6.53 -16.79
CA PRO A 128 -20.58 -6.44 -17.18
C PRO A 128 -19.88 -5.28 -16.45
N ALA A 129 -18.77 -5.58 -15.78
CA ALA A 129 -18.10 -4.64 -14.90
C ALA A 129 -17.60 -3.38 -15.65
N ALA A 130 -17.11 -3.57 -16.88
CA ALA A 130 -16.67 -2.46 -17.72
C ALA A 130 -17.82 -1.50 -18.08
N ASP A 131 -19.01 -2.04 -18.36
CA ASP A 131 -20.18 -1.22 -18.70
C ASP A 131 -20.67 -0.41 -17.51
N VAL A 132 -20.66 -1.01 -16.31
CA VAL A 132 -21.00 -0.31 -15.06
C VAL A 132 -20.05 0.88 -14.87
N LEU A 133 -18.74 0.65 -14.99
CA LEU A 133 -17.76 1.72 -14.86
C LEU A 133 -17.97 2.83 -15.92
N MET A 134 -18.17 2.44 -17.18
CA MET A 134 -18.39 3.41 -18.26
C MET A 134 -19.64 4.26 -18.04
N LYS A 135 -20.73 3.68 -17.55
CA LYS A 135 -21.94 4.44 -17.19
C LYS A 135 -21.64 5.48 -16.11
N ILE A 136 -20.90 5.10 -15.06
CA ILE A 136 -20.54 6.03 -13.98
C ILE A 136 -19.69 7.18 -14.52
N VAL A 137 -18.63 6.86 -15.28
CA VAL A 137 -17.70 7.85 -15.82
C VAL A 137 -18.38 8.80 -16.82
N THR A 138 -19.27 8.29 -17.68
CA THR A 138 -19.99 9.11 -18.67
C THR A 138 -21.13 9.93 -18.09
N SER A 139 -21.77 9.47 -17.01
CA SER A 139 -22.83 10.23 -16.33
C SER A 139 -22.31 11.47 -15.59
N ARG A 140 -20.99 11.59 -15.43
CA ARG A 140 -20.35 12.72 -14.77
C ARG A 140 -20.16 13.88 -15.75
N THR A 141 -20.76 15.02 -15.43
CA THR A 141 -20.51 16.28 -16.12
C THR A 141 -19.10 16.77 -15.77
N ARG A 142 -18.16 16.68 -16.72
CA ARG A 142 -16.79 17.19 -16.54
C ARG A 142 -16.65 18.62 -17.08
N PRO A 143 -15.87 19.50 -16.41
CA PRO A 143 -15.27 20.65 -17.07
C PRO A 143 -14.37 20.17 -18.21
N VAL A 144 -14.54 20.76 -19.40
CA VAL A 144 -13.95 20.34 -20.69
C VAL A 144 -12.40 20.41 -20.73
N GLU A 145 -11.75 20.93 -19.67
CA GLU A 145 -10.33 21.32 -19.69
C GLU A 145 -9.34 20.28 -19.13
N THR A 146 -9.78 19.10 -18.71
CA THR A 146 -8.84 18.03 -18.29
C THR A 146 -8.54 17.10 -19.46
N ALA A 147 -7.38 17.31 -20.10
CA ALA A 147 -6.91 16.52 -21.25
C ALA A 147 -6.50 15.09 -20.87
N GLU A 148 -6.31 14.81 -19.56
CA GLU A 148 -5.92 13.48 -19.10
C GLU A 148 -7.13 12.62 -18.69
N PRO A 149 -7.11 11.31 -19.04
CA PRO A 149 -8.14 10.40 -18.57
C PRO A 149 -8.08 10.29 -17.04
N GLU A 150 -9.20 10.61 -16.40
CA GLU A 150 -9.39 10.44 -14.96
C GLU A 150 -9.05 9.00 -14.53
N LYS A 151 -8.07 8.85 -13.63
CA LYS A 151 -7.70 7.56 -13.06
C LYS A 151 -8.80 7.07 -12.14
N VAL A 152 -9.27 5.85 -12.37
CA VAL A 152 -10.29 5.20 -11.54
C VAL A 152 -9.63 4.11 -10.70
N TYR A 153 -10.08 4.00 -9.46
CA TYR A 153 -9.68 2.98 -8.50
C TYR A 153 -10.89 2.19 -8.02
N LEU A 154 -10.65 1.02 -7.43
CA LEU A 154 -11.66 0.17 -6.82
C LEU A 154 -11.37 0.03 -5.32
N GLY A 155 -12.23 0.61 -4.49
CA GLY A 155 -12.21 0.43 -3.04
C GLY A 155 -12.98 -0.82 -2.65
N VAL A 156 -12.38 -1.69 -1.83
CA VAL A 156 -13.06 -2.84 -1.22
C VAL A 156 -13.59 -2.42 0.15
N LEU A 157 -14.88 -2.64 0.38
CA LEU A 157 -15.58 -2.15 1.55
C LEU A 157 -15.77 -3.26 2.59
N ASP A 158 -15.66 -2.88 3.85
CA ASP A 158 -16.18 -3.64 4.99
C ASP A 158 -17.19 -2.73 5.72
N GLY A 159 -18.47 -3.03 5.57
CA GLY A 159 -19.55 -2.10 5.91
C GLY A 159 -19.47 -0.81 5.08
N GLN A 160 -19.18 0.31 5.72
CA GLN A 160 -19.05 1.62 5.07
C GLN A 160 -17.59 2.09 4.93
N GLU A 161 -16.63 1.32 5.45
CA GLU A 161 -15.22 1.71 5.51
C GLU A 161 -14.44 1.06 4.37
N ILE A 162 -13.55 1.82 3.73
CA ILE A 162 -12.68 1.33 2.66
C ILE A 162 -11.47 0.64 3.29
N GLN A 163 -11.40 -0.69 3.16
CA GLN A 163 -10.33 -1.50 3.75
C GLN A 163 -9.06 -1.51 2.91
N ARG A 164 -9.22 -1.50 1.57
CA ARG A 164 -8.11 -1.51 0.61
C ARG A 164 -8.55 -0.88 -0.69
N VAL A 165 -7.60 -0.36 -1.45
CA VAL A 165 -7.86 0.25 -2.75
C VAL A 165 -6.94 -0.34 -3.81
N LEU A 166 -7.52 -0.68 -4.96
CA LEU A 166 -6.85 -1.30 -6.10
C LEU A 166 -6.93 -0.37 -7.31
N SER A 167 -5.86 -0.26 -8.09
CA SER A 167 -5.91 0.52 -9.34
C SER A 167 -6.59 -0.28 -10.44
N VAL A 168 -7.42 0.39 -11.25
CA VAL A 168 -8.00 -0.22 -12.46
C VAL A 168 -7.01 0.00 -13.60
N SER A 169 -6.34 -1.06 -14.04
CA SER A 169 -5.28 -0.98 -15.06
C SER A 169 -5.84 -0.99 -16.48
N ALA A 170 -6.91 -1.73 -16.72
CA ALA A 170 -7.59 -1.77 -18.01
C ALA A 170 -9.06 -2.14 -17.88
N GLY A 171 -9.86 -1.72 -18.86
CA GLY A 171 -11.24 -2.16 -19.03
C GLY A 171 -11.55 -2.16 -20.52
N SER A 172 -12.11 -3.25 -21.04
CA SER A 172 -12.51 -3.33 -22.44
C SER A 172 -14.02 -3.49 -22.52
N PRO A 173 -14.77 -2.46 -22.98
CA PRO A 173 -16.22 -2.57 -23.14
C PRO A 173 -16.64 -3.77 -24.01
N SER A 174 -15.84 -4.11 -25.03
CA SER A 174 -16.12 -5.25 -25.91
C SER A 174 -15.95 -6.62 -25.23
N ARG A 175 -15.17 -6.70 -24.15
CA ARG A 175 -15.00 -7.93 -23.34
C ARG A 175 -15.77 -7.89 -22.01
N GLY A 176 -16.33 -6.75 -21.63
CA GLY A 176 -17.12 -6.55 -20.41
C GLY A 176 -16.35 -6.62 -19.09
N ALA A 177 -15.06 -6.97 -19.12
CA ALA A 177 -14.25 -7.21 -17.91
C ALA A 177 -13.39 -6.00 -17.52
N LEU A 178 -13.14 -5.86 -16.22
CA LEU A 178 -12.20 -4.92 -15.62
C LEU A 178 -10.97 -5.68 -15.11
N LEU A 179 -9.79 -5.17 -15.44
CA LEU A 179 -8.50 -5.65 -14.95
C LEU A 179 -8.01 -4.73 -13.83
N LEU A 180 -7.57 -5.35 -12.73
CA LEU A 180 -7.01 -4.66 -11.58
C LEU A 180 -5.49 -4.80 -11.57
N ASP A 181 -4.80 -3.75 -11.15
CA ASP A 181 -3.38 -3.80 -10.78
C ASP A 181 -3.23 -4.40 -9.37
N ALA A 182 -3.44 -5.71 -9.31
CA ALA A 182 -3.33 -6.52 -8.11
C ALA A 182 -3.09 -7.98 -8.49
N GLU A 183 -2.60 -8.78 -7.55
CA GLU A 183 -2.47 -10.24 -7.75
C GLU A 183 -3.84 -10.92 -7.87
N THR A 184 -4.82 -10.46 -7.07
CA THR A 184 -6.15 -11.06 -7.00
C THR A 184 -7.24 -10.00 -6.91
N ALA A 185 -8.36 -10.27 -7.59
CA ALA A 185 -9.57 -9.48 -7.50
C ALA A 185 -10.25 -9.72 -6.14
N PRO A 186 -11.09 -8.78 -5.68
CA PRO A 186 -11.90 -9.01 -4.49
C PRO A 186 -12.88 -10.17 -4.72
N ARG A 187 -13.24 -10.85 -3.64
CA ARG A 187 -14.01 -12.10 -3.69
C ARG A 187 -15.44 -11.83 -4.16
N VAL A 188 -16.02 -12.82 -4.84
CA VAL A 188 -17.45 -12.81 -5.18
C VAL A 188 -18.28 -12.65 -3.89
N GLY A 189 -19.26 -11.75 -3.93
CA GLY A 189 -20.07 -11.34 -2.78
C GLY A 189 -19.51 -10.17 -1.97
N GLN A 190 -18.28 -9.70 -2.22
CA GLN A 190 -17.76 -8.50 -1.56
C GLN A 190 -18.38 -7.23 -2.15
N THR A 191 -18.60 -6.26 -1.27
CA THR A 191 -19.03 -4.91 -1.62
C THR A 191 -17.82 -4.06 -2.01
N VAL A 192 -17.96 -3.30 -3.08
CA VAL A 192 -16.93 -2.44 -3.65
C VAL A 192 -17.51 -1.10 -4.08
N ALA A 193 -16.67 -0.07 -4.11
CA ALA A 193 -17.00 1.24 -4.65
C ALA A 193 -15.93 1.68 -5.64
N PHE A 194 -16.36 2.28 -6.75
CA PHE A 194 -15.43 2.97 -7.63
C PHE A 194 -15.00 4.28 -6.96
N LEU A 195 -13.72 4.59 -7.05
CA LEU A 195 -13.12 5.80 -6.49
C LEU A 195 -12.34 6.54 -7.58
N THR A 196 -12.08 7.81 -7.35
CA THR A 196 -11.19 8.64 -8.18
C THR A 196 -10.47 9.66 -7.30
N SER A 197 -9.48 10.36 -7.86
CA SER A 197 -8.66 11.34 -7.14
C SER A 197 -8.85 12.75 -7.70
N VAL A 198 -9.00 13.78 -6.85
CA VAL A 198 -8.99 15.19 -7.29
C VAL A 198 -7.61 15.74 -7.03
N GLN A 199 -6.82 15.93 -8.09
CA GLN A 199 -5.59 16.72 -8.11
C GLN A 199 -4.49 16.35 -7.08
N SER A 200 -3.32 16.94 -7.26
CA SER A 200 -2.04 16.59 -6.63
C SER A 200 -2.11 16.66 -5.11
N PRO A 201 -1.58 15.65 -4.39
CA PRO A 201 -1.52 15.70 -2.93
C PRO A 201 -0.77 16.96 -2.48
N SER A 202 -1.35 17.70 -1.53
CA SER A 202 -0.54 18.66 -0.80
C SER A 202 0.47 17.86 0.04
N LEU A 203 1.76 18.08 -0.21
CA LEU A 203 2.88 17.46 0.52
C LEU A 203 2.96 17.90 1.99
N VAL A 204 1.92 18.54 2.54
CA VAL A 204 1.94 19.16 3.86
C VAL A 204 1.50 18.14 4.91
N PRO A 205 2.37 17.77 5.87
CA PRO A 205 1.98 16.91 6.98
C PRO A 205 0.83 17.55 7.76
N SER A 206 -0.24 16.80 8.00
CA SER A 206 -1.45 17.32 8.66
C SER A 206 -1.27 17.66 10.15
N THR A 207 -0.14 17.30 10.76
CA THR A 207 0.20 17.63 12.16
C THR A 207 1.71 17.81 12.32
N LEU A 208 2.16 18.93 12.89
CA LEU A 208 3.59 19.23 13.13
C LEU A 208 4.13 18.54 14.40
N ASP A 209 3.27 18.33 15.39
CA ASP A 209 3.64 17.75 16.69
C ASP A 209 2.86 16.45 16.95
N SER A 210 3.58 15.36 17.17
CA SER A 210 3.04 14.07 17.61
C SER A 210 3.63 13.68 18.95
N SER A 211 2.78 13.30 19.91
CA SER A 211 3.20 12.77 21.20
C SER A 211 3.73 11.33 21.14
N SER A 212 3.57 10.66 19.99
CA SER A 212 4.02 9.28 19.75
C SER A 212 4.96 9.20 18.56
N ILE A 213 5.92 8.27 18.61
CA ILE A 213 6.82 7.97 17.49
C ILE A 213 6.01 7.36 16.34
N GLN A 214 6.10 7.95 15.16
CA GLN A 214 5.37 7.54 13.97
C GLN A 214 6.30 7.42 12.77
N ILE A 215 6.15 6.32 12.03
CA ILE A 215 6.70 6.19 10.69
C ILE A 215 5.55 6.45 9.71
N GLU A 216 5.79 7.26 8.69
CA GLU A 216 4.79 7.60 7.68
C GLU A 216 5.36 7.40 6.29
N ALA A 217 4.66 6.65 5.44
CA ALA A 217 4.98 6.49 4.03
C ALA A 217 3.93 7.20 3.18
N MET A 218 4.37 7.90 2.14
CA MET A 218 3.53 8.59 1.17
C MET A 218 3.82 8.09 -0.23
N CYS A 219 2.78 7.75 -0.97
CA CYS A 219 2.87 7.43 -2.39
C CYS A 219 2.97 8.72 -3.22
N LEU A 220 4.01 8.84 -4.04
CA LEU A 220 4.18 9.93 -4.99
C LEU A 220 3.69 9.52 -6.38
N SER A 221 3.27 10.51 -7.17
CA SER A 221 3.15 10.32 -8.61
C SER A 221 4.54 10.28 -9.29
N PRO A 222 4.66 9.67 -10.48
CA PRO A 222 5.91 9.69 -11.24
C PRO A 222 6.43 11.11 -11.54
N GLU A 223 5.52 12.08 -11.71
CA GLU A 223 5.85 13.48 -11.96
C GLU A 223 6.44 14.16 -10.71
N GLU A 224 5.83 13.92 -9.55
CA GLU A 224 6.33 14.44 -8.26
C GLU A 224 7.68 13.83 -7.89
N SER A 225 7.91 12.55 -8.21
CA SER A 225 9.20 11.88 -7.99
C SER A 225 10.34 12.47 -8.83
N GLN A 226 10.02 13.04 -10.01
CA GLN A 226 11.01 13.61 -10.93
C GLN A 226 11.21 15.12 -10.76
N THR A 227 10.41 15.78 -9.92
CA THR A 227 10.51 17.22 -9.71
C THR A 227 11.76 17.54 -8.88
N GLN A 228 12.87 17.83 -9.55
CA GLN A 228 14.03 18.45 -8.92
C GLN A 228 13.67 19.89 -8.55
N LEU A 229 13.36 20.14 -7.29
CA LEU A 229 13.26 21.51 -6.78
C LEU A 229 14.63 22.19 -6.96
N PRO A 230 14.70 23.40 -7.53
CA PRO A 230 15.95 24.16 -7.57
C PRO A 230 16.41 24.43 -6.14
N ALA A 231 17.65 24.03 -5.83
CA ALA A 231 18.25 24.09 -4.50
C ALA A 231 18.42 25.51 -3.90
N GLU A 232 17.88 26.55 -4.54
CA GLU A 232 18.16 27.96 -4.22
C GLU A 232 17.00 28.70 -3.52
N GLU A 233 15.80 28.13 -3.41
CA GLU A 233 14.78 28.68 -2.53
C GLU A 233 14.91 28.05 -1.15
N MET A 234 15.52 28.80 -0.23
CA MET A 234 15.73 28.52 1.19
C MET A 234 14.71 27.51 1.77
N ALA A 235 15.03 26.22 1.70
CA ALA A 235 14.34 25.21 2.45
C ALA A 235 14.66 25.49 3.93
N GLN A 236 13.72 26.12 4.64
CA GLN A 236 13.77 26.05 6.09
C GLN A 236 13.75 24.57 6.44
N ASP A 237 14.80 24.09 7.10
CA ASP A 237 14.81 22.74 7.67
C ASP A 237 13.64 22.63 8.65
N VAL A 238 12.57 21.97 8.22
CA VAL A 238 11.43 21.67 9.09
C VAL A 238 11.74 20.36 9.80
N VAL A 239 12.05 20.45 11.09
CA VAL A 239 12.22 19.26 11.93
C VAL A 239 10.85 18.83 12.46
N LEU A 240 10.38 17.67 12.01
CA LEU A 240 9.19 17.04 12.54
C LEU A 240 9.57 16.17 13.75
N GLN A 241 9.06 16.51 14.93
CA GLN A 241 9.35 15.74 16.14
C GLN A 241 8.62 14.39 16.11
N ASN A 242 9.31 13.34 16.56
CA ASN A 242 8.77 11.97 16.68
C ASN A 242 8.22 11.40 15.37
N ARG A 243 8.70 11.85 14.22
CA ARG A 243 8.23 11.37 12.92
C ARG A 243 9.38 11.01 11.98
N PHE A 244 9.27 9.86 11.34
CA PHE A 244 10.09 9.47 10.20
C PHE A 244 9.21 9.40 8.95
N GLN A 245 9.42 10.31 8.00
CA GLN A 245 8.65 10.37 6.76
C GLN A 245 9.42 9.76 5.60
N ILE A 246 8.70 9.02 4.77
CA ILE A 246 9.22 8.31 3.61
C ILE A 246 8.31 8.65 2.44
N ALA A 247 8.91 9.13 1.36
CA ALA A 247 8.23 9.24 0.08
C ALA A 247 8.63 8.05 -0.79
N THR A 248 7.67 7.45 -1.50
CA THR A 248 7.91 6.33 -2.40
C THR A 248 7.08 6.48 -3.67
N ASP A 249 7.72 6.23 -4.81
CA ASP A 249 7.14 6.13 -6.14
C ASP A 249 6.62 4.72 -6.45
N ASN A 250 7.04 3.72 -5.67
CA ASN A 250 6.68 2.31 -5.85
C ASN A 250 5.63 1.80 -4.87
N GLY A 251 5.23 2.64 -3.91
CA GLY A 251 4.14 2.37 -2.98
C GLY A 251 4.57 1.68 -1.69
N PHE A 252 3.56 1.34 -0.88
CA PHE A 252 3.72 0.70 0.42
C PHE A 252 2.81 -0.53 0.54
N ALA A 253 3.17 -1.45 1.44
CA ALA A 253 2.37 -2.60 1.83
C ALA A 253 1.91 -2.43 3.28
N VAL A 254 0.67 -2.79 3.60
CA VAL A 254 0.17 -2.74 4.97
C VAL A 254 -0.66 -3.97 5.31
N ASP A 255 -0.55 -4.43 6.56
CA ASP A 255 -1.45 -5.41 7.15
C ASP A 255 -1.90 -4.91 8.54
N SER A 256 -3.15 -4.50 8.60
CA SER A 256 -3.85 -4.08 9.83
C SER A 256 -4.73 -5.19 10.42
N GLY A 257 -4.60 -6.43 9.94
CA GLY A 257 -5.40 -7.59 10.37
C GLY A 257 -6.37 -8.12 9.32
N HIS A 258 -6.40 -7.51 8.14
CA HIS A 258 -7.24 -7.93 6.99
C HIS A 258 -6.43 -8.60 5.88
N GLY A 259 -5.15 -8.91 6.14
CA GLY A 259 -4.19 -9.46 5.18
C GLY A 259 -3.35 -8.35 4.54
N LEU A 260 -2.13 -8.70 4.15
CA LEU A 260 -1.20 -7.77 3.53
C LEU A 260 -1.71 -7.34 2.16
N TRP A 261 -1.71 -6.04 1.91
CA TRP A 261 -2.06 -5.47 0.61
C TRP A 261 -1.17 -4.30 0.26
N HIS A 262 -1.03 -4.05 -1.03
CA HIS A 262 -0.14 -3.04 -1.59
C HIS A 262 -0.94 -1.84 -2.10
N CYS A 263 -0.51 -0.63 -1.72
CA CYS A 263 -1.04 0.63 -2.22
C CYS A 263 0.03 1.35 -3.04
N LYS A 264 -0.30 1.74 -4.27
CA LYS A 264 0.55 2.53 -5.17
C LYS A 264 -0.12 3.84 -5.60
N ILE A 265 -1.17 4.25 -4.90
CA ILE A 265 -2.03 5.35 -5.34
C ILE A 265 -1.40 6.66 -4.88
N PRO A 266 -1.02 7.57 -5.80
CA PRO A 266 -0.42 8.85 -5.43
C PRO A 266 -1.29 9.62 -4.43
N GLY A 267 -0.65 10.26 -3.46
CA GLY A 267 -1.29 11.04 -2.41
C GLY A 267 -1.88 10.25 -1.25
N THR A 268 -1.87 8.92 -1.32
CA THR A 268 -2.21 8.08 -0.16
C THR A 268 -1.05 8.01 0.81
N THR A 269 -1.35 7.95 2.10
CA THR A 269 -0.33 7.75 3.15
C THR A 269 -0.65 6.55 4.01
N ALA A 270 0.39 5.90 4.52
CA ALA A 270 0.29 4.91 5.58
C ALA A 270 1.10 5.38 6.78
N SER A 271 0.55 5.20 7.97
CA SER A 271 1.20 5.52 9.24
C SER A 271 1.33 4.27 10.09
N PHE A 272 2.49 4.14 10.73
CA PHE A 272 2.81 3.10 11.70
C PHE A 272 3.21 3.79 12.99
N LYS A 273 2.28 3.80 13.95
CA LYS A 273 2.39 4.55 15.20
C LYS A 273 2.74 3.61 16.33
N LEU A 274 3.89 3.86 16.95
CA LEU A 274 4.36 3.10 18.11
C LEU A 274 3.61 3.57 19.36
N GLY A 275 2.96 2.64 20.05
CA GLY A 275 2.43 2.90 21.40
C GLY A 275 3.60 3.06 22.37
N ILE A 276 3.85 4.27 22.86
CA ILE A 276 4.89 4.47 23.87
C ILE A 276 4.29 4.05 25.22
N THR A 277 4.76 2.94 25.79
CA THR A 277 4.57 2.66 27.21
C THR A 277 5.53 3.58 27.98
N THR A 278 5.03 4.71 28.47
CA THR A 278 5.81 5.59 29.32
C THR A 278 5.99 4.95 30.70
N GLU A 279 6.93 4.01 30.84
CA GLU A 279 7.45 3.57 32.13
C GLU A 279 8.98 3.66 32.15
N GLN A 280 9.49 4.78 32.64
CA GLN A 280 10.24 4.79 33.90
C GLN A 280 10.38 6.25 34.36
N LYS A 281 9.55 6.58 35.34
CA LYS A 281 9.71 7.76 36.18
C LYS A 281 11.01 7.57 36.95
N THR A 282 12.10 8.17 36.49
CA THR A 282 13.37 8.19 37.22
C THR A 282 13.11 8.87 38.56
N THR A 283 12.99 8.06 39.61
CA THR A 283 13.07 8.54 40.99
C THR A 283 14.51 8.98 41.23
N ALA A 284 14.81 10.24 40.93
CA ALA A 284 15.94 10.92 41.51
C ALA A 284 15.63 11.11 43.00
N SER A 285 16.10 10.16 43.81
CA SER A 285 16.20 10.34 45.25
C SER A 285 17.37 11.30 45.50
N GLU A 286 17.07 12.52 45.93
CA GLU A 286 18.04 13.39 46.60
C GLU A 286 18.54 12.68 47.86
N ARG A 287 19.86 12.49 47.94
CA ARG A 287 20.65 12.51 49.18
C ARG A 287 22.02 13.08 48.87
#